data_AF-A0A6L9G7K8-F1
#
_entry.id   AF-A0A6L9G7K8-F1
#
_cell.length_a   1.000
_cell.length_b   1.000
_cell.length_c   1.000
_cell.angle_alpha   90.00
_cell.angle_beta   90.00
_cell.angle_gamma   90.00
#
_symmetry.space_group_name_H-M   'P 1'
#
loop_
_entity.id
_entity.type
_entity.pdbx_description
1 polymer ?
#
loop_
_entity_poly.entity_id
_entity_poly.type
_entity_poly.pdbx_seq_one_letter_code
_entity_poly.pdbx_strand_id
1 'polypeptide(L)' 'KLREHVETNSDYVGLSFADEARAMHEGRSESRSIHGEARAEDAKKLIEDGVPIAPLPFLPRQKAN' A
#
# COMPACT_ATOMS: atom_id res chain seq x y z
N LYS A 1 -16.04 -1.10 10.44
CA LYS A 1 -16.74 -1.36 9.15
C LYS A 1 -15.93 -0.90 7.93
N LEU A 2 -15.33 0.30 7.90
CA LEU A 2 -14.52 0.74 6.75
C LEU A 2 -13.20 -0.05 6.59
N ARG A 3 -12.50 -0.30 7.69
CA ARG A 3 -11.23 -1.07 7.69
C ARG A 3 -11.42 -2.51 7.18
N GLU A 4 -12.41 -3.20 7.73
CA GLU A 4 -12.74 -4.59 7.36
C GLU A 4 -13.11 -4.72 5.87
N HIS A 5 -13.74 -3.68 5.30
CA HIS A 5 -14.03 -3.63 3.87
C HIS A 5 -12.75 -3.51 3.04
N VAL A 6 -11.78 -2.69 3.46
CA VAL A 6 -10.47 -2.60 2.81
C VAL A 6 -9.71 -3.92 2.93
N GLU A 7 -9.67 -4.51 4.12
CA GLU A 7 -9.00 -5.80 4.38
C GLU A 7 -9.63 -6.96 3.60
N THR A 8 -10.96 -6.93 3.37
CA THR A 8 -11.67 -8.01 2.64
C THR A 8 -11.61 -7.83 1.13
N ASN A 9 -11.59 -6.59 0.63
CA ASN A 9 -11.58 -6.30 -0.82
C ASN A 9 -10.17 -6.06 -1.37
N SER A 10 -9.14 -6.09 -0.53
CA SER A 10 -7.77 -5.83 -0.93
C SER A 10 -6.83 -6.87 -0.35
N ASP A 11 -5.80 -7.23 -1.10
CA ASP A 11 -4.78 -8.17 -0.65
C ASP A 11 -3.82 -7.48 0.33
N TYR A 12 -3.55 -8.13 1.47
CA TYR A 12 -2.56 -7.64 2.43
C TYR A 12 -1.16 -8.09 2.01
N VAL A 13 -0.33 -7.14 1.60
CA VAL A 13 1.05 -7.39 1.11
C VAL A 13 2.14 -7.01 2.12
N GLY A 14 1.75 -6.47 3.29
CA GLY A 14 2.70 -6.07 4.34
C GLY A 14 3.74 -5.07 3.85
N LEU A 15 5.00 -5.24 4.26
CA LEU A 15 6.12 -4.35 3.93
C LEU A 15 6.48 -4.28 2.43
N SER A 16 5.97 -5.20 1.62
CA SER A 16 6.19 -5.24 0.17
C SER A 16 5.25 -4.31 -0.62
N PHE A 17 4.42 -3.52 0.07
CA PHE A 17 3.47 -2.60 -0.57
C PHE A 17 4.12 -1.67 -1.58
N ALA A 18 5.29 -1.10 -1.25
CA ALA A 18 5.95 -0.16 -2.16
C ALA A 18 6.41 -0.81 -3.47
N ASP A 19 6.96 -2.02 -3.41
CA ASP A 19 7.39 -2.75 -4.59
C ASP A 19 6.21 -3.23 -5.43
N GLU A 20 5.16 -3.79 -4.82
CA GLU A 20 3.94 -4.20 -5.53
C GLU A 20 3.21 -3.01 -6.15
N ALA A 21 3.04 -1.90 -5.42
CA ALA A 21 2.37 -0.70 -5.94
C ALA A 21 3.12 -0.13 -7.15
N ARG A 22 4.46 -0.11 -7.10
CA ARG A 22 5.29 0.30 -8.24
C ARG A 22 5.18 -0.70 -9.39
N ALA A 23 5.26 -2.01 -9.11
CA ALA A 23 5.14 -3.05 -10.13
C ALA A 23 3.77 -3.00 -10.84
N MET A 24 2.68 -2.78 -10.11
CA MET A 24 1.35 -2.60 -10.68
C MET A 24 1.25 -1.35 -11.56
N HIS A 25 1.88 -0.25 -11.14
CA HIS A 25 1.92 0.98 -11.92
C HIS A 25 2.72 0.82 -13.22
N GLU A 26 3.84 0.08 -13.18
CA GLU A 26 4.67 -0.22 -14.35
C GLU A 26 4.13 -1.36 -15.23
N GLY A 27 3.02 -2.00 -14.84
CA GLY A 27 2.44 -3.15 -15.55
C GLY A 27 3.24 -4.46 -15.41
N ARG A 28 4.11 -4.56 -14.39
CA ARG A 28 4.87 -5.76 -14.03
C ARG A 28 4.07 -6.74 -13.16
N SER A 29 3.03 -6.25 -12.47
CA SER A 29 2.10 -7.04 -11.66
C SER A 29 0.65 -6.80 -12.08
N GLU A 30 -0.24 -7.71 -11.70
CA GLU A 30 -1.69 -7.59 -11.93
C GLU A 30 -2.28 -6.41 -11.14
N SER A 31 -3.09 -5.58 -11.80
CA SER A 31 -3.79 -4.47 -11.17
C SER A 31 -4.92 -4.98 -10.26
N ARG A 32 -4.66 -5.03 -8.95
CA ARG A 32 -5.62 -5.42 -7.90
C ARG A 32 -5.58 -4.45 -6.73
N SER A 33 -6.61 -4.43 -5.90
CA SER A 33 -6.56 -3.63 -4.67
C SER A 33 -5.56 -4.27 -3.70
N ILE A 34 -4.49 -3.56 -3.36
CA ILE A 34 -3.52 -3.99 -2.37
C ILE A 34 -3.50 -3.01 -1.20
N HIS A 35 -3.22 -3.53 -0.01
CA HIS A 35 -2.95 -2.71 1.16
C HIS A 35 -1.78 -3.31 1.94
N GLY A 36 -1.01 -2.45 2.58
CA GLY A 36 0.15 -2.92 3.31
C GLY A 36 0.84 -1.80 4.07
N GLU A 37 2.06 -2.10 4.43
CA GLU A 37 2.93 -1.25 5.24
C GLU A 37 4.01 -0.68 4.33
N ALA A 38 4.24 0.62 4.41
CA ALA A 38 5.35 1.28 3.73
C ALA A 38 6.03 2.23 4.69
N ARG A 39 7.35 2.36 4.58
CA ARG A 39 8.07 3.41 5.30
C ARG A 39 7.67 4.77 4.75
N ALA A 40 7.80 5.82 5.56
CA ALA A 40 7.47 7.19 5.15
C ALA A 40 8.28 7.63 3.90
N GLU A 41 9.54 7.21 3.81
CA GLU A 41 10.39 7.45 2.63
C GLU A 41 9.89 6.74 1.37
N ASP A 42 9.45 5.50 1.48
CA ASP A 42 8.95 4.72 0.35
C ASP A 42 7.59 5.25 -0.10
N ALA A 43 6.69 5.55 0.85
CA ALA A 43 5.41 6.19 0.55
C ALA A 43 5.59 7.53 -0.19
N LYS A 44 6.59 8.33 0.22
CA LYS A 44 6.93 9.57 -0.47
C LYS A 44 7.40 9.31 -1.89
N LYS A 45 8.34 8.36 -2.07
CA LYS A 45 8.82 7.97 -3.42
C LYS A 45 7.68 7.51 -4.31
N LEU A 46 6.71 6.73 -3.79
CA LEU A 46 5.54 6.31 -4.57
C LEU A 46 4.71 7.49 -5.07
N ILE A 47 4.52 8.51 -4.24
CA ILE A 47 3.83 9.75 -4.64
C ILE A 47 4.64 10.52 -5.69
N GLU A 48 5.96 10.60 -5.51
CA GLU A 48 6.88 11.24 -6.48
C GLU A 48 6.94 10.48 -7.82
N ASP A 49 6.88 9.16 -7.79
CA ASP A 49 6.83 8.24 -8.94
C ASP A 49 5.45 8.30 -9.65
N GLY A 50 4.46 9.01 -9.07
CA GLY A 50 3.10 9.11 -9.63
C GLY A 50 2.24 7.87 -9.39
N VAL A 51 2.66 6.99 -8.48
CA VAL A 51 1.89 5.79 -8.11
C VAL A 51 0.66 6.22 -7.29
N PRO A 52 -0.56 5.84 -7.72
CA PRO A 52 -1.79 6.26 -7.06
C PRO A 52 -1.98 5.49 -5.74
N ILE A 53 -1.41 6.03 -4.65
CA ILE A 53 -1.58 5.51 -3.30
C ILE A 53 -2.49 6.42 -2.47
N ALA A 54 -3.26 5.83 -1.56
CA ALA A 54 -4.09 6.56 -0.61
C ALA A 54 -3.65 6.24 0.83
N PRO A 55 -3.35 7.26 1.66
CA PRO A 55 -3.11 7.01 3.08
C PRO A 55 -4.42 6.53 3.72
N LEU A 56 -4.35 5.45 4.49
CA LEU A 56 -5.51 4.98 5.23
C LEU A 56 -5.79 5.95 6.40
N PRO A 57 -7.08 6.25 6.69
CA PRO A 57 -7.45 7.19 7.76
C PRO A 57 -7.21 6.64 9.18
N PHE A 58 -6.57 5.47 9.29
CA PHE A 58 -6.16 4.83 10.52
C PHE A 58 -4.71 4.41 10.39
N LEU A 59 -3.92 4.65 11.44
CA LEU A 59 -2.54 4.20 11.48
C LEU A 59 -2.51 2.66 11.38
N PRO A 60 -1.72 2.07 10.46
CA PRO A 60 -1.36 0.67 10.59
C PRO A 60 -0.75 0.49 11.98
N ARG A 61 -1.09 -0.60 12.68
CA ARG A 61 -0.58 -0.86 14.03
C ARG A 61 0.95 -0.89 13.96
N GLN A 62 1.61 0.21 14.31
CA GLN A 62 3.04 0.21 14.58
C GLN A 62 3.32 -0.95 15.53
N LYS A 63 4.05 -1.97 15.06
CA LYS A 63 5.02 -2.58 15.96
C LYS A 63 6.21 -1.64 15.97
N ALA A 64 6.14 -0.68 16.87
CA ALA A 64 7.33 -0.07 17.44
C ALA A 64 8.20 -1.21 17.97
N ASN A 65 9.44 -1.27 17.51
CA ASN A 65 10.53 -1.87 18.27
C ASN A 65 11.61 -0.80 18.39
#